data_AF-A0A830CSS6-F1
#
_entry.id   AF-A0A830CSS6-F1
#
_cell.length_a   1.000
_cell.length_b   1.000
_cell.length_c   1.000
_cell.angle_alpha   90.00
_cell.angle_beta   90.00
_cell.angle_gamma   90.00
#
_symmetry.space_group_name_H-M   'P 1'
#
loop_
_entity.id
_entity.type
_entity.pdbx_description
1 polymer ?
#
loop_
_entity_poly.entity_id
_entity_poly.type
_entity_poly.pdbx_seq_one_letter_code
_entity_poly.pdbx_strand_id
1 'polypeptide(L)' 'MMKPGNIVIIRSTNIDIFKGTIRLAVDKWDCIEVTEPGTFVVKEDNNLSLVEYELVTVAQ' A
#
# COMPACT_ATOMS: atom_id res chain seq x y z
N MET A 1 5.99 4.76 14.73
CA MET A 1 4.75 4.06 14.38
C MET A 1 5.04 3.02 13.31
N MET A 2 5.53 3.45 12.15
CA MET A 2 6.14 2.61 11.12
C MET A 2 7.58 2.28 11.52
N LYS A 3 7.75 1.20 12.30
CA LYS A 3 9.07 0.64 12.62
C LYS A 3 9.18 -0.75 11.98
N PRO A 4 10.37 -1.19 11.55
CA PRO A 4 10.55 -2.56 11.07
C PRO A 4 10.04 -3.57 12.10
N GLY A 5 9.35 -4.61 11.64
CA GLY A 5 8.78 -5.66 12.49
C GLY A 5 7.43 -5.34 13.12
N ASN A 6 6.94 -4.09 13.06
CA ASN A 6 5.58 -3.79 13.49
C ASN A 6 4.55 -4.25 12.45
N ILE A 7 3.42 -4.74 12.94
CA ILE A 7 2.22 -4.92 12.12
C ILE A 7 1.30 -3.73 12.37
N VAL A 8 0.84 -3.11 11.29
CA VAL A 8 -0.05 -1.95 11.33
C VAL A 8 -1.25 -2.16 10.43
N ILE A 9 -2.39 -1.60 10.86
CA ILE A 9 -3.58 -1.46 10.03
C ILE A 9 -3.66 0.01 9.62
N ILE A 10 -3.80 0.25 8.31
CA ILE A 10 -3.99 1.60 7.76
C ILE A 10 -5.40 1.66 7.18
N ARG A 11 -6.18 2.65 7.61
CA ARG A 11 -7.57 2.85 7.17
C ARG A 11 -7.74 4.18 6.47
N SER A 12 -8.64 4.17 5.49
CA SER A 12 -9.04 5.31 4.65
C SER A 12 -7.93 5.88 3.74
N THR A 13 -6.78 5.21 3.69
CA THR A 13 -5.62 5.61 2.89
C THR A 13 -5.88 5.57 1.39
N ASN A 14 -5.24 6.51 0.69
CA ASN A 14 -5.27 6.58 -0.75
C ASN A 14 -4.14 5.78 -1.40
N ILE A 15 -4.38 5.39 -2.64
CA ILE A 15 -3.39 4.76 -3.50
C ILE A 15 -3.14 5.72 -4.65
N ASP A 16 -1.89 6.16 -4.79
CA ASP A 16 -1.47 7.11 -5.80
C ASP A 16 -0.68 6.41 -6.91
N ILE A 17 -0.98 6.76 -8.16
CA ILE A 17 -0.15 6.39 -9.31
C ILE A 17 0.88 7.49 -9.52
N PHE A 18 2.15 7.13 -9.39
CA PHE A 18 3.27 8.02 -9.63
C PHE A 18 4.19 7.42 -10.70
N LYS A 19 4.30 8.09 -11.85
CA LYS A 19 5.14 7.69 -12.99
C LYS A 19 4.90 6.23 -13.42
N GLY A 20 3.63 5.84 -13.57
CA GLY A 20 3.25 4.47 -13.96
C GLY A 20 3.34 3.43 -12.85
N THR A 21 3.84 3.78 -11.66
CA THR A 21 3.91 2.85 -10.51
C THR A 21 2.92 3.22 -9.42
N ILE A 22 2.40 2.22 -8.70
CA ILE A 22 1.40 2.41 -7.64
C ILE A 22 2.07 2.50 -6.26
N ARG A 23 1.62 3.43 -5.41
CA ARG A 23 2.12 3.59 -4.04
C ARG A 23 0.98 3.84 -3.06
N LEU A 24 1.13 3.30 -1.85
CA LEU A 24 0.27 3.63 -0.73
C LEU A 24 0.66 5.02 -0.19
N ALA A 25 -0.29 5.95 -0.13
CA ALA A 25 -0.10 7.29 0.38
C ALA A 25 -0.99 7.49 1.61
N VAL A 26 -0.36 7.88 2.72
CA VAL A 26 -1.05 8.16 3.98
C VAL A 26 -1.02 9.66 4.23
N ASP A 27 -2.19 10.27 4.44
CA ASP A 27 -2.34 11.69 4.73
C ASP A 27 -2.57 11.97 6.23
N LYS A 28 -2.95 13.21 6.56
CA LYS A 28 -3.18 13.64 7.95
C LYS A 28 -4.53 13.22 8.54
N TRP A 29 -5.46 12.77 7.69
CA TRP A 29 -6.80 12.34 8.06
C TRP A 29 -6.93 10.82 8.09
N ASP A 30 -5.98 10.13 7.48
CA ASP A 30 -5.85 8.68 7.54
C ASP A 30 -5.51 8.19 8.95
N CYS A 31 -5.99 6.98 9.25
CA CYS A 31 -5.79 6.35 10.55
C CYS A 31 -4.82 5.18 10.43
N ILE A 32 -3.67 5.29 11.10
CA ILE A 32 -2.74 4.18 11.29
C ILE A 32 -2.96 3.62 12.69
N GLU A 33 -2.98 2.30 12.84
CA GLU A 33 -3.03 1.62 14.13
C GLU A 33 -1.98 0.54 14.21
N VAL A 34 -1.23 0.50 15.31
CA VAL A 34 -0.38 -0.65 15.60
C VAL A 34 -1.26 -1.75 16.18
N THR A 35 -1.13 -2.95 15.64
CA THR A 35 -1.90 -4.11 16.11
C THR A 35 -0.99 -5.15 16.74
N GLU A 36 -1.61 -6.13 17.38
CA GLU A 36 -0.91 -7.28 17.93
C GLU A 36 -0.22 -8.08 16.81
N PRO A 37 0.82 -8.86 17.15
CA PRO A 37 1.48 -9.74 16.18
C PRO A 37 0.50 -10.70 15.52
N GLY A 38 0.24 -10.51 14.22
CA GLY A 38 -0.56 -11.41 13.39
C GLY A 38 0.25 -12.57 12.83
N THR A 39 -0.44 -13.66 12.47
CA THR A 39 0.14 -14.86 11.87
C THR A 39 -0.02 -14.84 10.34
N PHE A 40 0.72 -13.97 9.68
CA PHE A 40 0.83 -13.99 8.22
C PHE A 40 2.26 -13.77 7.78
N VAL A 41 2.62 -14.35 6.65
CA VAL A 41 3.93 -14.17 6.03
C VAL A 41 3.78 -13.12 4.94
N VAL A 42 4.61 -12.09 5.00
CA VAL A 42 4.68 -11.06 3.96
C VAL A 42 5.30 -11.68 2.71
N LYS A 43 4.62 -11.53 1.57
CA LYS A 43 5.12 -11.98 0.27
C LYS A 43 6.07 -10.93 -0.33
N GLU A 44 7.33 -10.94 0.10
CA GLU A 44 8.33 -9.91 -0.25
C GLU A 44 8.69 -9.86 -1.74
N ASP A 45 8.48 -10.94 -2.48
CA ASP A 45 8.70 -11.02 -3.94
C ASP A 45 7.59 -10.33 -4.75
N ASN A 46 6.47 -9.95 -4.14
CA ASN A 46 5.33 -9.32 -4.82
C ASN A 46 5.19 -7.83 -4.50
N ASN A 47 6.18 -7.04 -4.93
CA ASN A 47 6.19 -5.60 -4.70
C ASN A 47 5.41 -4.84 -5.81
N LEU A 48 4.17 -4.46 -5.52
CA LEU A 48 3.30 -3.73 -6.46
C LEU A 48 3.83 -2.34 -6.84
N SER A 49 4.71 -1.74 -6.02
CA SER A 49 5.31 -0.44 -6.33
C SER A 49 6.44 -0.50 -7.36
N LEU A 50 6.90 -1.70 -7.73
CA LEU A 50 7.84 -1.92 -8.83
C LEU A 50 7.15 -2.31 -10.14
N VAL A 51 5.83 -2.55 -10.10
CA VAL A 51 5.04 -2.89 -11.27
C VAL A 51 4.63 -1.61 -11.98
N GLU A 52 4.85 -1.57 -13.30
CA GLU A 52 4.38 -0.50 -14.16
C GLU A 52 2.96 -0.81 -14.66
N TYR A 53 2.08 0.18 -14.54
CA TYR A 53 0.70 0.13 -14.96
C TYR A 53 0.45 1.21 -16.02
N GLU A 54 -0.31 0.84 -17.03
CA GLU A 54 -0.80 1.75 -18.05
C GLU A 54 -2.32 1.96 -17.91
N LEU A 55 -2.77 3.17 -18.22
CA LEU A 55 -4.20 3.43 -18.30
C LEU A 55 -4.74 2.79 -19.57
N VAL A 56 -5.51 1.71 -19.42
CA VAL A 56 -6.19 1.07 -20.54
C VAL A 56 -7.60 1.63 -20.64
N THR A 57 -7.90 2.32 -21.74
CA THR A 57 -9.27 2.72 -22.09
C THR A 57 -9.92 1.62 -22.92
N VAL A 58 -11.03 1.07 -22.44
CA VAL A 58 -11.80 0.09 -23.22
C VAL A 58 -12.75 0.87 -24.12
N ALA A 59 -12.53 0.81 -25.44
CA ALA A 59 -13.52 1.32 -26.40
C ALA A 59 -14.74 0.40 -26.38
N GLN A 60 -15.91 0.96 -26.10
CA GLN A 60 -17.19 0.25 -26.11
C GLN A 60 -17.69 0.01 -27.54
#